data_AF-A0A377XEA0-F1
#
_entry.id   AF-A0A377XEA0-F1
#
_cell.length_a   1.000
_cell.length_b   1.000
_cell.length_c   1.000
_cell.angle_alpha   90.00
_cell.angle_beta   90.00
_cell.angle_gamma   90.00
#
_symmetry.space_group_name_H-M   'P 1'
#
loop_
_entity.id
_entity.type
_entity.pdbx_description
1 polymer ?
#
loop_
_entity_poly.entity_id
_entity_poly.type
_entity_poly.pdbx_seq_one_letter_code
_entity_poly.pdbx_strand_id
1 'polypeptide(L)'
;MTYIAADEATKQAMVEVVYGRSLYAGAAHVRRLPRRSTDMLGGPNPAEVRAGLDAMMAHIEGGAAFQWANDAQDTAFLAHVVSRTGSYLSSAAGIALGDPIAYLVAPPLEATFGIDAAMKSARRSAGDLRPAAIGNQLFGRLFDGKPGRL
;
A
#
# COMPACT_ATOMS: atom_id res chain seq x y z
N MET A 1 2.77 -1.47 -3.25
CA MET A 1 2.62 -0.91 -4.60
C MET A 1 1.26 -1.22 -5.17
N THR A 2 0.99 -2.48 -5.55
CA THR A 2 -0.28 -2.84 -6.21
C THR A 2 -1.51 -2.54 -5.37
N TYR A 3 -1.44 -2.70 -4.05
CA TYR A 3 -2.52 -2.32 -3.13
C TYR A 3 -2.79 -0.81 -3.06
N ILE A 4 -1.76 0.03 -3.21
CA ILE A 4 -1.90 1.49 -3.22
C ILE A 4 -2.50 1.92 -4.56
N ALA A 5 -2.04 1.31 -5.66
CA ALA A 5 -2.59 1.56 -6.99
C ALA A 5 -4.05 1.08 -7.12
N ALA A 6 -4.40 -0.05 -6.50
CA ALA A 6 -5.77 -0.55 -6.46
C ALA A 6 -6.68 0.38 -5.65
N ASP A 7 -6.18 0.94 -4.53
CA ASP A 7 -6.89 1.97 -3.79
C ASP A 7 -7.06 3.26 -4.60
N GLU A 8 -6.04 3.66 -5.36
CA GLU A 8 -6.13 4.79 -6.29
C GLU A 8 -7.19 4.57 -7.36
N ALA A 9 -7.32 3.36 -7.89
CA ALA A 9 -8.35 3.00 -8.86
C ALA A 9 -9.77 3.22 -8.30
N THR A 10 -10.01 2.90 -7.02
CA THR A 10 -11.32 3.11 -6.38
C THR A 10 -11.71 4.59 -6.21
N LYS A 11 -10.74 5.52 -6.37
CA LYS A 11 -10.99 6.96 -6.31
C LYS A 11 -11.26 7.57 -7.69
N GLN A 12 -10.67 6.99 -8.73
CA GLN A 12 -10.71 7.51 -10.10
C GLN A 12 -11.86 6.92 -10.93
N ALA A 13 -12.36 5.74 -10.56
CA ALA A 13 -13.46 5.06 -11.24
C ALA A 13 -14.43 4.45 -10.22
N MET A 14 -15.65 4.15 -10.64
CA MET A 14 -16.66 3.45 -9.83
C MET A 14 -16.35 1.94 -9.76
N VAL A 15 -15.19 1.61 -9.19
CA VAL A 15 -14.68 0.25 -9.05
C VAL A 15 -14.36 -0.08 -7.59
N GLU A 16 -14.51 -1.34 -7.24
CA GLU A 16 -14.10 -1.90 -5.95
C GLU A 16 -13.10 -3.03 -6.14
N VAL A 17 -12.23 -3.23 -5.15
CA VAL A 17 -11.28 -4.34 -5.14
C VAL A 17 -11.98 -5.56 -4.53
N VAL A 18 -12.40 -6.50 -5.38
CA VAL A 18 -13.12 -7.72 -4.97
C VAL A 18 -12.17 -8.76 -4.40
N TYR A 19 -10.92 -8.79 -4.91
CA TYR A 19 -9.90 -9.71 -4.44
C TYR A 19 -8.52 -9.08 -4.58
N GLY A 20 -7.67 -9.24 -3.56
CA GLY A 20 -6.29 -8.80 -3.63
C GLY A 20 -5.42 -9.65 -2.71
N ARG A 21 -4.55 -10.49 -3.29
CA ARG A 21 -3.62 -11.33 -2.52
C ARG A 21 -2.22 -11.31 -3.10
N SER A 22 -1.24 -11.29 -2.19
CA SER A 22 0.18 -11.40 -2.52
C SER A 22 0.57 -12.86 -2.62
N LEU A 23 1.50 -13.16 -3.54
CA LEU A 23 2.12 -14.47 -3.64
C LEU A 23 3.11 -14.68 -2.48
N TYR A 24 3.10 -15.89 -1.92
CA TYR A 24 4.03 -16.31 -0.89
C TYR A 24 5.47 -16.25 -1.44
N ALA A 25 6.43 -15.81 -0.61
CA ALA A 25 7.84 -15.60 -0.95
C ALA A 25 8.16 -14.53 -2.01
N GLY A 26 7.17 -13.74 -2.45
CA GLY A 26 7.38 -12.58 -3.34
C GLY A 26 7.77 -12.94 -4.78
N ALA A 27 7.97 -11.92 -5.63
CA ALA A 27 8.15 -12.10 -7.07
C ALA A 27 9.47 -12.80 -7.46
N ALA A 28 10.51 -12.72 -6.64
CA ALA A 28 11.82 -13.33 -6.90
C ALA A 28 11.77 -14.87 -6.94
N HIS A 29 10.73 -15.49 -6.37
CA HIS A 29 10.61 -16.94 -6.25
C HIS A 29 9.53 -17.55 -7.17
N VAL A 30 8.99 -16.77 -8.12
CA VAL A 30 7.92 -17.23 -9.02
C VAL A 30 8.49 -17.65 -10.38
N ARG A 31 8.35 -18.94 -10.72
CA ARG A 31 9.02 -19.58 -11.87
C ARG A 31 8.40 -19.28 -13.25
N ARG A 32 7.19 -18.71 -13.32
CA ARG A 32 6.44 -18.56 -14.59
C ARG A 32 5.82 -17.19 -14.87
N LEU A 33 5.68 -16.33 -13.87
CA LEU A 33 5.16 -14.97 -14.02
C LEU A 33 5.88 -14.08 -12.99
N PRO A 34 6.50 -12.96 -13.39
CA PRO A 34 7.12 -12.01 -12.44
C PRO A 34 6.03 -11.19 -11.75
N ARG A 35 5.11 -11.86 -11.05
CA ARG A 35 3.96 -11.24 -10.39
C ARG A 35 4.15 -11.40 -8.88
N ARG A 36 4.02 -10.29 -8.15
CA ARG A 36 4.09 -10.25 -6.68
C ARG A 36 2.71 -10.34 -6.03
N SER A 37 1.67 -9.87 -6.72
CA SER A 37 0.28 -9.87 -6.26
C SER A 37 -0.68 -10.09 -7.43
N THR A 38 -1.88 -10.57 -7.11
CA THR A 38 -3.02 -10.67 -8.03
C THR A 38 -4.18 -9.91 -7.40
N ASP A 39 -4.68 -8.92 -8.14
CA ASP A 39 -5.78 -8.05 -7.73
C ASP A 39 -6.91 -8.11 -8.78
N MET A 40 -8.17 -8.13 -8.34
CA MET A 40 -9.38 -8.16 -9.18
C MET A 40 -10.26 -6.95 -8.85
N LEU A 41 -10.55 -6.16 -9.88
CA LEU A 41 -11.45 -5.00 -9.80
C LEU A 41 -12.84 -5.38 -10.29
N GLY A 42 -13.86 -5.08 -9.51
CA GLY A 42 -15.28 -5.18 -9.87
C GLY A 42 -15.86 -3.79 -10.14
N GLY A 43 -16.69 -3.66 -11.15
CA GLY A 43 -17.37 -2.41 -11.50
C GLY A 43 -18.71 -2.67 -12.17
N PRO A 44 -19.62 -1.68 -12.24
CA PRO A 44 -20.97 -1.85 -12.76
C PRO A 44 -20.99 -2.04 -14.29
N ASN A 45 -19.94 -1.63 -15.00
CA ASN A 45 -19.81 -1.78 -16.44
C ASN A 45 -18.32 -1.92 -16.84
N PRO A 46 -18.03 -2.44 -18.05
CA PRO A 46 -16.65 -2.62 -18.51
C PRO A 46 -15.85 -1.31 -18.68
N ALA A 47 -16.51 -0.18 -18.91
CA ALA A 47 -15.83 1.10 -19.09
C ALA A 47 -15.22 1.60 -17.77
N GLU A 48 -15.96 1.48 -16.66
CA GLU A 48 -15.47 1.79 -15.31
C GLU A 48 -14.31 0.87 -14.91
N VAL A 49 -14.42 -0.43 -15.19
CA VAL A 49 -13.33 -1.39 -14.93
C VAL A 49 -12.07 -1.01 -15.72
N ARG A 50 -12.23 -0.60 -16.98
CA ARG A 50 -11.09 -0.16 -17.81
C ARG A 50 -10.48 1.14 -17.27
N ALA A 51 -11.28 2.13 -16.91
CA ALA A 51 -10.81 3.37 -16.31
C ALA A 51 -10.05 3.09 -14.99
N GLY A 52 -10.55 2.17 -14.16
CA GLY A 52 -9.88 1.73 -12.94
C GLY A 52 -8.54 1.04 -13.21
N LEU A 53 -8.47 0.17 -14.22
CA LEU A 53 -7.22 -0.48 -14.64
C LEU A 53 -6.20 0.53 -15.18
N ASP A 54 -6.63 1.49 -16.00
CA ASP A 54 -5.77 2.54 -16.54
C ASP A 54 -5.20 3.42 -15.41
N ALA A 55 -6.03 3.80 -14.43
CA ALA A 55 -5.58 4.51 -13.23
C ALA A 55 -4.59 3.69 -12.39
N MET A 56 -4.84 2.39 -12.24
CA MET A 56 -3.95 1.48 -11.54
C MET A 56 -2.59 1.38 -12.24
N MET A 57 -2.56 1.25 -13.57
CA MET A 57 -1.31 1.21 -14.34
C MET A 57 -0.53 2.52 -14.22
N ALA A 58 -1.20 3.66 -14.39
CA ALA A 58 -0.56 4.97 -14.24
C ALA A 58 0.07 5.15 -12.85
N HIS A 59 -0.59 4.66 -11.80
CA HIS A 59 -0.04 4.74 -10.43
C HIS A 59 1.06 3.70 -10.16
N ILE A 60 1.06 2.55 -10.83
CA ILE A 60 2.18 1.60 -10.73
C ILE A 60 3.44 2.16 -11.39
N GLU A 61 3.30 2.84 -12.53
CA GLU A 61 4.44 3.40 -13.28
C GLU A 61 4.97 4.71 -12.67
N GLY A 62 4.08 5.60 -12.21
CA GLY A 62 4.45 6.93 -11.72
C GLY A 62 4.24 7.19 -10.23
N GLY A 63 3.68 6.23 -9.48
CA GLY A 63 3.27 6.41 -8.09
C GLY A 63 4.23 5.78 -7.08
N ALA A 64 3.66 5.02 -6.14
CA ALA A 64 4.40 4.49 -5.00
C ALA A 64 5.51 3.50 -5.42
N ALA A 65 6.78 3.92 -5.26
CA ALA A 65 7.98 3.15 -5.58
C ALA A 65 8.70 2.57 -4.34
N PHE A 66 9.27 1.36 -4.46
CA PHE A 66 10.19 0.80 -3.47
C PHE A 66 11.52 1.51 -3.67
N GLN A 67 12.16 1.87 -2.57
CA GLN A 67 13.44 2.52 -2.55
C GLN A 67 14.48 1.55 -2.03
N TRP A 68 15.68 1.60 -2.60
CA TRP A 68 16.82 0.87 -2.09
C TRP A 68 17.28 1.53 -0.79
N ALA A 69 17.45 0.74 0.26
CA ALA A 69 17.97 1.18 1.54
C ALA A 69 19.49 1.40 1.51
N ASN A 70 20.17 0.80 0.55
CA ASN A 70 21.62 0.84 0.41
C ASN A 70 22.07 0.88 -1.06
N ASP A 71 23.32 1.32 -1.26
CA ASP A 71 23.96 1.38 -2.57
C ASP A 71 24.18 0.00 -3.19
N ALA A 72 24.25 -1.05 -2.34
CA ALA A 72 24.36 -2.44 -2.76
C ALA A 72 23.05 -3.02 -3.34
N GLN A 73 21.93 -2.31 -3.20
CA GLN A 73 20.61 -2.71 -3.70
C GLN A 73 20.17 -4.12 -3.26
N ASP A 74 20.51 -4.52 -2.03
CA ASP A 74 20.09 -5.81 -1.46
C ASP A 74 18.81 -5.70 -0.62
N THR A 75 18.54 -4.50 -0.09
CA THR A 75 17.47 -4.24 0.87
C THR A 75 16.56 -3.14 0.32
N ALA A 76 15.28 -3.45 0.20
CA ALA A 76 14.28 -2.49 -0.28
C ALA A 76 13.25 -2.19 0.81
N PHE A 77 12.87 -0.92 0.91
CA PHE A 77 11.79 -0.45 1.78
C PHE A 77 10.82 0.43 0.97
N LEU A 78 9.61 0.58 1.48
CA LEU A 78 8.58 1.46 0.92
C LEU A 78 8.06 2.32 2.06
N ALA A 79 8.27 3.62 1.96
CA ALA A 79 7.69 4.62 2.83
C ALA A 79 6.87 5.57 1.97
N HIS A 80 5.56 5.34 1.88
CA HIS A 80 4.68 6.13 1.03
C HIS A 80 3.53 6.72 1.82
N VAL A 81 3.27 8.01 1.67
CA VAL A 81 2.12 8.69 2.28
C VAL A 81 0.98 8.72 1.29
N VAL A 82 -0.10 8.01 1.60
CA VAL A 82 -1.38 8.14 0.90
C VAL A 82 -2.12 9.30 1.54
N SER A 83 -2.14 10.45 0.86
CA SER A 83 -2.76 11.68 1.36
C SER A 83 -4.27 11.58 1.54
N ARG A 84 -4.93 10.74 0.72
CA ARG A 84 -6.36 10.48 0.76
C ARG A 84 -6.61 9.01 0.39
N THR A 85 -7.10 8.23 1.33
CA THR A 85 -7.44 6.82 1.09
C THR A 85 -8.73 6.66 0.30
N GLY A 86 -8.74 5.66 -0.58
CA GLY A 86 -9.93 5.11 -1.21
C GLY A 86 -10.62 4.08 -0.31
N SER A 87 -11.64 3.43 -0.86
CA SER A 87 -12.49 2.49 -0.10
C SER A 87 -11.74 1.23 0.33
N TYR A 88 -10.70 0.85 -0.41
CA TYR A 88 -9.95 -0.38 -0.18
C TYR A 88 -9.02 -0.27 1.03
N LEU A 89 -8.15 0.75 1.06
CA LEU A 89 -7.25 0.95 2.18
C LEU A 89 -7.99 1.47 3.41
N SER A 90 -9.04 2.27 3.26
CA SER A 90 -9.81 2.74 4.42
C SER A 90 -10.50 1.57 5.13
N SER A 91 -11.04 0.61 4.37
CA SER A 91 -11.66 -0.62 4.91
C SER A 91 -10.64 -1.54 5.57
N ALA A 92 -9.51 -1.78 4.92
CA ALA A 92 -8.42 -2.61 5.47
C ALA A 92 -7.80 -1.99 6.73
N ALA A 93 -7.71 -0.65 6.78
CA ALA A 93 -7.22 0.09 7.94
C ALA A 93 -8.29 0.32 9.00
N GLY A 94 -9.58 0.23 8.67
CA GLY A 94 -10.69 0.62 9.55
C GLY A 94 -10.66 2.10 9.97
N ILE A 95 -10.31 3.00 9.06
CA ILE A 95 -10.33 4.47 9.21
C ILE A 95 -11.47 5.06 8.36
N ALA A 96 -11.78 6.36 8.53
CA ALA A 96 -12.79 6.98 7.67
C ALA A 96 -12.29 7.11 6.24
N LEU A 97 -13.21 6.98 5.28
CA LEU A 97 -12.90 7.12 3.87
C LEU A 97 -12.29 8.51 3.60
N GLY A 98 -11.10 8.53 3.00
CA GLY A 98 -10.40 9.76 2.67
C GLY A 98 -9.41 10.25 3.73
N ASP A 99 -9.31 9.57 4.88
CA ASP A 99 -8.28 9.88 5.85
C ASP A 99 -6.88 9.55 5.29
N PRO A 100 -5.87 10.35 5.62
CA PRO A 100 -4.49 10.11 5.21
C PRO A 100 -3.90 8.91 5.96
N ILE A 101 -3.06 8.13 5.27
CA ILE A 101 -2.25 7.07 5.88
C ILE A 101 -0.80 7.12 5.44
N ALA A 102 0.13 6.84 6.36
CA ALA A 102 1.48 6.44 5.97
C ALA A 102 1.54 4.92 5.80
N TYR A 103 1.89 4.45 4.61
CA TYR A 103 2.07 3.04 4.25
C TYR A 103 3.57 2.70 4.31
N LEU A 104 4.00 2.10 5.42
CA LEU A 104 5.41 1.73 5.64
C LEU A 104 5.60 0.24 5.52
N VAL A 105 6.50 -0.23 4.66
CA VAL A 105 6.83 -1.65 4.45
C VAL A 105 8.35 -1.80 4.38
N ALA A 106 8.92 -2.63 5.24
CA ALA A 106 10.35 -2.95 5.27
C ALA A 106 10.56 -4.40 5.76
N PRO A 107 11.78 -4.97 5.64
CA PRO A 107 12.07 -6.28 6.22
C PRO A 107 11.86 -6.29 7.75
N PRO A 108 11.65 -7.45 8.38
CA PRO A 108 11.04 -7.54 9.72
C PRO A 108 11.72 -6.71 10.83
N LEU A 109 13.05 -6.67 10.83
CA LEU A 109 13.82 -5.95 11.85
C LEU A 109 13.77 -4.44 11.59
N GLU A 110 13.99 -4.03 10.35
CA GLU A 110 13.96 -2.65 9.86
C GLU A 110 12.57 -2.05 10.00
N ALA A 111 11.52 -2.83 9.77
CA ALA A 111 10.14 -2.40 9.95
C ALA A 111 9.87 -2.09 11.42
N THR A 112 10.25 -3.00 12.32
CA THR A 112 10.03 -2.80 13.76
C THR A 112 10.76 -1.56 14.26
N PHE A 113 12.02 -1.38 13.86
CA PHE A 113 12.82 -0.22 14.24
C PHE A 113 12.31 1.08 13.60
N GLY A 114 12.02 1.05 12.30
CA GLY A 114 11.53 2.21 11.56
C GLY A 114 10.16 2.69 12.03
N ILE A 115 9.28 1.77 12.42
CA ILE A 115 7.97 2.09 12.98
C ILE A 115 8.12 2.77 14.35
N ASP A 116 8.99 2.26 15.23
CA ASP A 116 9.26 2.89 16.53
C ASP A 116 9.84 4.29 16.37
N ALA A 117 10.81 4.46 15.47
CA ALA A 117 11.38 5.77 15.15
C ALA A 117 10.32 6.74 14.58
N ALA A 118 9.43 6.27 13.70
CA ALA A 118 8.34 7.07 13.14
C ALA A 118 7.30 7.50 14.19
N MET A 119 7.00 6.63 15.17
CA MET A 119 6.12 6.97 16.29
C MET A 119 6.73 7.99 17.25
N LYS A 120 8.06 7.98 17.41
CA LYS A 120 8.75 8.96 18.26
C LYS A 120 8.88 10.32 17.56
N SER A 121 9.02 10.34 16.23
CA SER A 121 9.16 11.58 15.46
C SER A 121 7.83 12.26 15.15
N ALA A 122 6.80 11.49 14.81
CA ALA A 122 5.45 11.99 14.64
C ALA A 122 4.66 11.74 15.92
N ARG A 123 4.13 12.77 16.57
CA ARG A 123 3.33 12.72 17.81
C ARG A 123 2.02 11.94 17.60
N ARG A 124 2.12 10.62 17.38
CA ARG A 124 1.05 9.68 17.04
C ARG A 124 0.87 8.65 18.14
N SER A 125 -0.34 8.13 18.28
CA SER A 125 -0.70 7.24 19.39
C SER A 125 -0.52 5.78 19.00
N ALA A 126 -0.19 4.91 19.96
CA ALA A 126 -0.04 3.47 19.71
C ALA A 126 -1.33 2.80 19.20
N GLY A 127 -2.49 3.48 19.30
CA GLY A 127 -3.78 3.03 18.76
C GLY A 127 -3.94 3.22 17.25
N ASP A 128 -3.11 4.05 16.62
CA ASP A 128 -3.08 4.20 15.15
C ASP A 128 -2.40 3.01 14.47
N LEU A 129 -1.77 2.14 15.25
CA LEU A 129 -0.87 1.11 14.79
C LEU A 129 -1.63 -0.15 14.35
N ARG A 130 -2.05 -0.20 13.07
CA ARG A 130 -2.84 -1.34 12.56
C ARG A 130 -2.01 -2.27 11.68
N PRO A 131 -2.11 -3.61 11.87
CA PRO A 131 -1.39 -4.57 11.05
C PRO A 131 -1.95 -4.52 9.62
N ALA A 132 -1.12 -4.19 8.64
CA ALA A 132 -1.51 -4.37 7.26
C ALA A 132 -1.57 -5.87 6.98
N ALA A 133 -2.70 -6.33 6.44
CA ALA A 133 -2.87 -7.69 5.96
C ALA A 133 -2.04 -7.90 4.68
N ILE A 134 -0.71 -8.00 4.81
CA ILE A 134 0.19 -8.33 3.70
C ILE A 134 0.78 -9.72 3.95
N GLY A 135 0.35 -10.69 3.14
CA GLY A 135 0.74 -12.10 3.25
C GLY A 135 2.20 -12.43 2.89
N ASN A 136 3.10 -11.43 2.84
CA ASN A 136 4.49 -11.61 2.42
C ASN A 136 5.49 -10.99 3.39
N GLN A 137 5.52 -11.45 4.65
CA GLN A 137 6.59 -11.21 5.65
C GLN A 137 7.05 -9.76 5.91
N LEU A 138 6.37 -8.77 5.33
CA LEU A 138 6.69 -7.37 5.50
C LEU A 138 5.59 -6.75 6.36
N PHE A 139 5.98 -6.17 7.48
CA PHE A 139 5.07 -5.45 8.36
C PHE A 139 4.72 -4.13 7.69
N GLY A 140 3.55 -4.10 7.04
CA GLY A 140 2.88 -2.86 6.69
C GLY A 140 2.21 -2.27 7.91
N ARG A 141 2.43 -1.01 8.22
CA ARG A 141 1.62 -0.30 9.22
C ARG A 141 1.12 1.01 8.67
N LEU A 142 -0.14 1.29 8.98
CA LEU A 142 -0.91 2.44 8.54
C LEU A 142 -0.94 3.43 9.70
N PHE A 143 -0.70 4.71 9.43
CA PHE A 143 -0.80 5.76 10.44
C PHE A 143 -1.88 6.76 10.05
N ASP A 144 -2.93 6.86 10.83
CA ASP A 144 -3.87 7.98 10.72
C ASP A 144 -3.15 9.29 11.13
N GLY A 145 -3.40 10.38 10.42
CA GLY A 145 -2.90 11.68 10.84
C GLY A 145 -3.05 12.75 9.77
N LYS A 146 -3.86 13.77 10.09
CA LYS A 146 -4.11 14.97 9.28
C LYS A 146 -2.84 15.47 8.56
N PRO A 147 -2.90 15.73 7.24
CA PRO A 147 -1.74 16.20 6.51
C PRO A 147 -1.50 17.68 6.87
N GLY A 148 -0.40 18.00 7.55
CA GLY A 148 0.06 19.39 7.67
C GLY A 148 0.44 19.93 9.04
N ARG A 149 1.11 19.17 9.91
CA ARG A 149 1.88 19.80 11.01
C ARG A 149 3.29 19.22 11.08
N LEU A 150 4.21 19.98 10.47
CA LEU A 150 5.62 20.01 10.83
C LEU A 150 5.75 20.36 12.32
#